data_AF-A0A2H0U2V1-F1
#
_entry.id   AF-A0A2H0U2V1-F1
#
_cell.length_a   1.000
_cell.length_b   1.000
_cell.length_c   1.000
_cell.angle_alpha   90.00
_cell.angle_beta   90.00
_cell.angle_gamma   90.00
#
_symmetry.space_group_name_H-M   'P 1'
#
loop_
_entity.id
_entity.type
_entity.pdbx_description
1 polymer ?
#
loop_
_entity_poly.entity_id
_entity_poly.type
_entity_poly.pdbx_seq_one_letter_code
_entity_poly.pdbx_strand_id
1 'polypeptide(L)' 'VNAFCNYALETATLFHKFYETHRVISEDSSTSSGQALTNARLALLKATQITLKNTLDLLGVSSPEKM' A
#
# COMPACT_ATOMS: atom_id res chain seq x y z
N VAL A 1 -15.20 -3.40 -20.57
CA VAL A 1 -15.10 -3.10 -19.12
C VAL A 1 -13.61 -2.96 -18.78
N ASN A 2 -13.18 -1.82 -18.25
CA ASN A 2 -11.75 -1.50 -18.07
C ASN A 2 -11.20 -2.20 -16.81
N ALA A 3 -10.79 -3.46 -16.94
CA ALA A 3 -10.35 -4.30 -15.82
C ALA A 3 -9.21 -3.69 -14.99
N PHE A 4 -8.23 -3.06 -15.65
CA PHE A 4 -7.08 -2.46 -14.96
C PHE A 4 -7.44 -1.22 -14.14
N CYS A 5 -8.34 -0.36 -14.62
CA CYS A 5 -8.80 0.81 -13.87
C CYS A 5 -9.58 0.38 -12.62
N ASN A 6 -10.47 -0.61 -12.75
CA ASN A 6 -11.22 -1.14 -11.63
C ASN A 6 -10.30 -1.80 -10.59
N TYR A 7 -9.32 -2.57 -11.05
CA TYR A 7 -8.32 -3.19 -10.18
C TYR A 7 -7.50 -2.15 -9.39
N ALA A 8 -7.06 -1.07 -10.04
CA ALA A 8 -6.35 0.02 -9.37
C ALA A 8 -7.24 0.67 -8.28
N LEU A 9 -8.51 0.91 -8.59
CA LEU A 9 -9.46 1.54 -7.68
C LEU A 9 -9.80 0.65 -6.47
N GLU A 10 -10.02 -0.64 -6.69
CA GLU A 10 -10.25 -1.62 -5.62
C GLU A 10 -9.02 -1.77 -4.73
N THR A 11 -7.83 -1.85 -5.33
CA THR A 11 -6.56 -1.95 -4.59
C THR A 11 -6.34 -0.72 -3.71
N ALA A 12 -6.59 0.48 -4.23
CA ALA A 12 -6.49 1.72 -3.47
C ALA A 12 -7.51 1.77 -2.32
N THR A 13 -8.73 1.28 -2.54
CA THR A 13 -9.79 1.23 -1.52
C THR A 13 -9.43 0.27 -0.38
N LEU A 14 -8.94 -0.93 -0.72
CA LEU A 14 -8.47 -1.92 0.26
C LEU A 14 -7.28 -1.38 1.06
N PHE A 15 -6.35 -0.70 0.38
CA PHE A 15 -5.21 -0.06 1.01
C PHE A 15 -5.65 1.01 2.03
N HIS A 16 -6.61 1.85 1.68
CA HIS A 16 -7.10 2.91 2.57
C HIS A 16 -7.74 2.33 3.83
N LYS A 17 -8.59 1.31 3.67
CA LYS A 17 -9.22 0.59 4.79
C LYS A 17 -8.18 -0.09 5.68
N PHE A 18 -7.15 -0.69 5.08
CA PHE A 18 -6.04 -1.28 5.81
C PHE A 18 -5.30 -0.24 6.65
N TYR A 19 -4.99 0.92 6.09
CA TYR A 19 -4.27 1.99 6.78
C TYR A 19 -5.09 2.61 7.94
N GLU A 20 -6.42 2.73 7.75
CA GLU A 20 -7.34 3.19 8.81
C GLU A 20 -7.41 2.19 9.97
N THR A 21 -7.51 0.89 9.66
CA THR A 21 -7.71 -0.17 10.67
C THR A 21 -6.40 -0.55 11.37
N HIS A 22 -5.27 -0.48 10.67
CA HIS A 22 -3.98 -0.93 11.17
C HIS A 22 -2.95 0.19 11.22
N ARG A 23 -2.67 0.66 12.44
CA ARG A 23 -1.58 1.61 12.68
C ARG A 23 -0.24 0.98 12.30
N VAL A 24 0.41 1.55 11.29
CA VAL A 24 1.68 1.03 10.72
C VAL A 24 2.84 1.30 11.68
N ILE A 25 2.89 2.52 12.22
CA ILE A 25 3.91 2.96 13.17
C ILE A 25 3.23 3.14 14.53
N SER A 26 3.48 2.19 15.44
CA SER A 26 2.99 2.21 16.82
C SER A 26 4.14 2.50 17.79
N GLU A 27 3.83 3.09 18.95
CA GLU A 27 4.81 3.44 19.98
C GLU A 27 5.47 2.21 20.63
N ASP A 28 4.84 1.03 20.54
CA ASP A 28 5.38 -0.28 20.94
C ASP A 28 6.45 -0.85 20.00
N SER A 29 6.88 -0.09 18.99
CA SER A 29 7.97 -0.47 18.06
C SER A 29 9.33 -0.64 18.75
N SER A 30 9.44 -0.27 20.03
CA SER A 30 10.61 -0.52 20.89
C SER A 30 10.70 -1.96 21.41
N THR A 31 9.62 -2.75 21.30
CA THR A 31 9.62 -4.18 21.65
C THR A 31 9.96 -5.03 20.42
N SER A 32 10.79 -6.06 20.56
CA SER A 32 11.25 -6.93 19.47
C SER A 32 10.11 -7.57 18.66
N SER A 33 8.96 -7.87 19.29
CA SER A 33 7.75 -8.36 18.64
C SER A 33 6.97 -7.27 17.88
N GLY A 34 6.92 -6.05 18.42
CA GLY A 34 6.27 -4.89 17.79
C GLY A 34 7.00 -4.43 16.54
N GLN A 35 8.34 -4.46 16.55
CA GLN A 35 9.16 -4.07 15.40
C GLN A 35 9.00 -5.03 14.21
N ALA A 36 8.84 -6.34 14.46
CA ALA A 36 8.57 -7.32 13.41
C ALA A 36 7.22 -7.06 12.69
N LEU A 37 6.17 -6.71 13.45
CA LEU A 37 4.87 -6.37 12.89
C LEU A 37 4.90 -5.08 12.07
N THR A 38 5.57 -4.03 12.56
CA THR A 38 5.75 -2.79 11.80
C THR A 38 6.52 -3.03 10.51
N ASN A 39 7.60 -3.81 10.55
CA ASN A 39 8.36 -4.18 9.34
C ASN A 39 7.52 -4.98 8.35
N ALA A 40 6.72 -5.95 8.82
CA ALA A 40 5.82 -6.71 7.95
C ALA A 40 4.77 -5.80 7.27
N ARG A 41 4.19 -4.84 8.01
CA ARG A 41 3.26 -3.85 7.46
C ARG A 41 3.94 -2.92 6.45
N LEU A 42 5.16 -2.47 6.73
CA LEU A 42 5.97 -1.68 5.80
C LEU A 42 6.29 -2.44 4.50
N ALA A 43 6.61 -3.73 4.59
CA ALA A 43 6.82 -4.57 3.42
C ALA A 43 5.54 -4.69 2.57
N LEU A 44 4.38 -4.85 3.22
CA LEU A 44 3.08 -4.89 2.56
C LEU A 44 2.76 -3.56 1.85
N LEU A 45 2.97 -2.43 2.53
CA LEU A 45 2.85 -1.08 1.95
C LEU A 45 3.72 -0.92 0.71
N LYS A 46 4.98 -1.38 0.77
CA LYS A 46 5.92 -1.30 -0.35
C LYS A 46 5.46 -2.15 -1.53
N ALA A 47 4.95 -3.36 -1.27
CA ALA A 47 4.39 -4.22 -2.29
C ALA A 47 3.17 -3.57 -2.96
N THR A 48 2.24 -3.00 -2.19
CA THR A 48 1.07 -2.29 -2.74
C THR A 48 1.47 -1.09 -3.58
N GLN A 49 2.48 -0.33 -3.16
CA GLN A 49 3.03 0.80 -3.94
C GLN A 49 3.54 0.32 -5.31
N ILE A 50 4.32 -0.76 -5.35
CA ILE A 50 4.85 -1.33 -6.60
C ILE A 50 3.71 -1.81 -7.50
N THR A 51 2.72 -2.50 -6.95
CA THR A 51 1.56 -2.99 -7.70
C THR A 51 0.76 -1.86 -8.33
N LEU A 52 0.50 -0.79 -7.57
CA LEU A 52 -0.21 0.39 -8.08
C LEU A 52 0.59 1.10 -9.17
N LYS A 53 1.91 1.27 -8.98
CA LYS A 53 2.80 1.83 -10.00
C LYS A 53 2.75 1.04 -11.30
N ASN A 54 2.94 -0.27 -11.23
CA ASN A 54 2.89 -1.14 -12.41
C ASN A 54 1.52 -1.07 -13.10
N THR A 55 0.43 -0.99 -12.33
CA THR A 55 -0.93 -0.89 -12.88
C THR A 55 -1.14 0.44 -13.60
N LEU A 56 -0.68 1.55 -13.02
CA LEU A 56 -0.75 2.89 -13.63
C LEU A 56 0.14 3.00 -14.88
N ASP A 57 1.34 2.41 -14.83
CA ASP A 57 2.26 2.34 -15.98
C ASP A 57 1.63 1.56 -17.14
N LEU A 58 0.96 0.43 -16.87
CA LEU A 58 0.21 -0.33 -17.88
C LEU A 58 -0.97 0.46 -18.47
N LEU A 59 -1.55 1.37 -17.70
CA LEU A 59 -2.61 2.28 -18.15
C LEU A 59 -2.06 3.49 -18.91
N GLY A 60 -0.74 3.68 -18.97
CA GLY A 60 -0.09 4.84 -19.60
C GLY A 60 -0.28 6.14 -18.81
N VAL A 61 -0.55 6.05 -17.51
CA VAL A 61 -0.78 7.20 -16.61
C VAL A 61 0.47 7.46 -15.78
N SER A 62 0.83 8.74 -15.61
CA SER A 62 1.97 9.12 -14.77
C SER A 62 1.75 8.71 -13.30
N SER A 63 2.73 8.03 -12.71
CA SER A 63 2.74 7.61 -11.30
C SER A 63 3.73 8.45 -10.49
N PRO A 64 3.31 9.60 -9.92
CA PRO A 64 4.20 10.46 -9.13
C PRO A 64 4.52 9.85 -7.76
N GLU A 65 5.79 9.90 -7.35
CA GLU A 65 6.24 9.37 -6.05
C GLU A 65 5.93 10.28 -4.86
N LYS A 66 5.63 11.55 -5.14
CA LYS A 66 5.11 12.53 -4.18
C LYS A 66 4.00 13.32 -4.88
N MET A 67 2.86 13.42 -4.21
CA MET A 67 1.81 14.39 -4.52
C MET A 67 2.07 15.67 -3.73
#